data_AF-R7SF48-F1
#
_entry.id   AF-R7SF48-F1
#
_cell.length_a   1.000
_cell.length_b   1.000
_cell.length_c   1.000
_cell.angle_alpha   90.00
_cell.angle_beta   90.00
_cell.angle_gamma   90.00
#
_symmetry.space_group_name_H-M   'P 1'
#
loop_
_entity.id
_entity.type
_entity.pdbx_description
1 polymer ?
#
loop_
_entity_poly.entity_id
_entity_poly.type
_entity_poly.pdbx_seq_one_letter_code
_entity_poly.pdbx_strand_id
1 'polypeptide(L)'
;MFLLLIYVSISRIVYQDWAARRYIYCGPVIQNLLNEVFFQDRDDDAIRCRDFYEPFPKLALALIMTAIDCAIDEWHTGKRGRITFSETAYRPVYKTYLEDLNRFELEGLQHNILGKLQARMYRDGLEHAGVQYQPVTSVSMSKEVLANGVAELVVEFNN
;
A
#
# COMPACT_ATOMS: atom_id res chain seq x y z
N MET A 1 12.20 5.57 17.22
CA MET A 1 12.28 4.10 17.06
C MET A 1 12.14 3.66 15.59
N PHE A 2 11.44 4.44 14.74
CA PHE A 2 11.34 4.30 13.27
C PHE A 2 12.66 3.99 12.51
N LEU A 3 13.81 4.57 12.90
CA LEU A 3 15.04 4.48 12.11
C LEU A 3 15.88 3.21 12.35
N LEU A 4 15.65 2.47 13.44
CA LEU A 4 16.41 1.27 13.79
C LEU A 4 15.86 0.01 13.09
N LEU A 5 14.55 -0.03 12.84
CA LEU A 5 13.90 -1.16 12.16
C LEU A 5 14.14 -1.11 10.64
N ILE A 6 14.12 0.09 10.06
CA ILE A 6 14.56 0.34 8.67
C ILE A 6 16.01 -0.16 8.46
N TYR A 7 16.92 0.12 9.40
CA TYR A 7 18.32 -0.29 9.33
C TYR A 7 18.51 -1.81 9.27
N VAL A 8 17.83 -2.58 10.14
CA VAL A 8 17.98 -4.05 10.19
C VAL A 8 17.32 -4.73 8.98
N SER A 9 16.19 -4.19 8.49
CA SER A 9 15.48 -4.76 7.34
C SER A 9 16.13 -4.42 6.00
N ILE A 10 16.69 -3.22 5.82
CA ILE A 10 17.39 -2.82 4.57
C ILE A 10 18.73 -3.56 4.42
N SER A 11 19.55 -3.64 5.48
CA SER A 11 20.84 -4.33 5.40
C SER A 11 20.73 -5.82 5.04
N ARG A 12 19.59 -6.45 5.36
CA ARG A 12 19.36 -7.88 5.09
C ARG A 12 18.89 -8.17 3.66
N ILE A 13 18.16 -7.24 3.02
CA ILE A 13 17.66 -7.40 1.63
C ILE A 13 18.74 -7.03 0.61
N VAL A 14 19.53 -6.00 0.87
CA VAL A 14 20.55 -5.51 -0.07
C VAL A 14 21.67 -6.53 -0.29
N TYR A 15 22.00 -7.37 0.69
CA TYR A 15 23.20 -8.21 0.62
C TYR A 15 23.05 -9.55 -0.14
N GLN A 16 21.84 -10.13 -0.20
CA GLN A 16 21.67 -11.49 -0.76
C GLN A 16 21.15 -11.56 -2.21
N ASP A 17 20.41 -10.56 -2.70
CA ASP A 17 19.66 -10.68 -3.97
C ASP A 17 19.83 -9.52 -4.97
N TRP A 18 20.74 -8.57 -4.73
CA TRP A 18 20.85 -7.34 -5.54
C TRP A 18 21.12 -7.58 -7.03
N ALA A 19 21.86 -8.64 -7.36
CA ALA A 19 22.23 -8.98 -8.74
C ALA A 19 21.06 -9.59 -9.53
N ALA A 20 20.20 -10.37 -8.86
CA ALA A 20 19.09 -11.07 -9.50
C ALA A 20 17.75 -10.32 -9.40
N ARG A 21 17.67 -9.27 -8.55
CA ARG A 21 16.46 -8.45 -8.30
C ARG A 21 15.22 -9.33 -8.07
N ARG A 22 15.37 -10.41 -7.30
CA ARG A 22 14.26 -11.32 -6.98
C ARG A 22 13.48 -10.76 -5.80
N TYR A 23 12.18 -11.09 -5.73
CA TYR A 23 11.31 -10.78 -4.59
C TYR A 23 11.19 -9.28 -4.25
N ILE A 24 11.36 -8.39 -5.24
CA ILE A 24 11.38 -6.93 -5.04
C ILE A 24 10.16 -6.38 -4.30
N TYR A 25 8.97 -6.95 -4.50
CA TYR A 25 7.74 -6.54 -3.81
C TYR A 25 7.36 -7.42 -2.62
N CYS A 26 8.18 -8.43 -2.31
CA CYS A 26 7.96 -9.39 -1.23
C CYS A 26 9.02 -9.25 -0.11
N GLY A 27 9.90 -8.25 -0.19
CA GLY A 27 10.88 -8.00 0.84
C GLY A 27 10.21 -7.68 2.19
N PRO A 28 10.69 -8.22 3.32
CA PRO A 28 10.07 -8.01 4.63
C PRO A 28 10.00 -6.53 5.05
N VAL A 29 10.90 -5.69 4.53
CA VAL A 29 10.89 -4.24 4.77
C VAL A 29 9.58 -3.59 4.31
N ILE A 30 8.97 -4.08 3.24
CA ILE A 30 7.74 -3.52 2.68
C ILE A 30 6.60 -3.77 3.66
N GLN A 31 6.40 -5.02 4.10
CA GLN A 31 5.34 -5.35 5.06
C GLN A 31 5.59 -4.68 6.43
N ASN A 32 6.84 -4.59 6.89
CA ASN A 32 7.16 -3.91 8.14
C ASN A 32 6.78 -2.42 8.08
N LEU A 33 7.12 -1.73 6.98
CA LEU A 33 6.79 -0.31 6.84
C LEU A 33 5.28 -0.10 6.64
N LEU A 34 4.62 -1.00 5.91
CA LEU A 34 3.16 -1.08 5.82
C LEU A 34 2.51 -1.15 7.20
N ASN A 35 2.98 -2.06 8.04
CA ASN A 35 2.46 -2.28 9.38
C ASN A 35 2.66 -1.04 10.26
N GLU A 36 3.85 -0.43 10.22
CA GLU A 36 4.12 0.77 11.03
C GLU A 36 3.34 2.02 10.59
N VAL A 37 3.01 2.14 9.30
CA VAL A 37 2.39 3.36 8.74
C VAL A 37 0.88 3.25 8.62
N PHE A 38 0.35 2.06 8.33
CA PHE A 38 -1.06 1.85 7.99
C PHE A 38 -1.79 0.87 8.91
N PHE A 39 -1.07 0.04 9.68
CA PHE A 39 -1.68 -1.03 10.50
C PHE A 39 -1.01 -1.15 11.87
N GLN A 40 -0.61 -0.04 12.47
CA GLN A 40 0.06 -0.01 13.76
C GLN A 40 -0.90 -0.46 14.87
N ASP A 41 -2.15 -0.02 14.80
CA ASP A 41 -3.21 -0.42 15.72
C ASP A 41 -4.58 -0.45 15.03
N ARG A 42 -5.63 -0.73 15.80
CA ARG A 42 -7.00 -0.94 15.29
C ARG A 42 -7.69 0.35 14.85
N ASP A 43 -7.15 1.51 15.22
CA ASP A 43 -7.73 2.82 14.97
C ASP A 43 -7.12 3.50 13.73
N ASP A 44 -6.16 2.86 13.07
CA ASP A 44 -5.56 3.35 11.83
C ASP A 44 -6.54 3.41 10.64
N ASP A 45 -6.26 4.34 9.74
CA ASP A 45 -7.11 4.64 8.59
C ASP A 45 -7.29 3.42 7.66
N ALA A 46 -6.27 2.57 7.51
CA ALA A 46 -6.39 1.39 6.64
C ALA A 46 -7.41 0.36 7.16
N ILE A 47 -7.74 0.40 8.46
CA ILE A 47 -8.73 -0.46 9.09
C ILE A 47 -10.10 0.22 9.10
N ARG A 48 -10.13 1.51 9.45
CA ARG A 48 -11.38 2.29 9.54
C ARG A 48 -11.99 2.60 8.17
N CYS A 49 -11.16 2.84 7.17
CA CYS A 49 -11.54 3.18 5.80
C CYS A 49 -11.31 2.00 4.85
N ARG A 50 -11.73 0.80 5.26
CA ARG A 50 -11.52 -0.47 4.54
C ARG A 50 -11.84 -0.40 3.04
N ASP A 51 -12.92 0.29 2.65
CA ASP A 51 -13.32 0.44 1.24
C ASP A 51 -12.24 1.10 0.35
N PHE A 52 -11.34 1.89 0.94
CA PHE A 52 -10.24 2.53 0.23
C PHE A 52 -8.97 1.70 0.25
N TYR A 53 -8.80 0.83 1.25
CA TYR A 53 -7.55 0.12 1.52
C TYR A 53 -7.62 -1.39 1.25
N GLU A 54 -8.79 -1.94 0.92
CA GLU A 54 -8.97 -3.37 0.60
C GLU A 54 -9.33 -3.58 -0.87
N PRO A 55 -8.47 -4.24 -1.69
CA PRO A 55 -7.11 -4.69 -1.36
C PRO A 55 -6.12 -3.52 -1.26
N PHE A 56 -4.94 -3.75 -0.65
CA PHE A 56 -4.01 -2.66 -0.32
C PHE A 56 -3.70 -1.76 -1.53
N PRO A 57 -3.81 -0.43 -1.45
CA PRO A 57 -3.79 0.41 -2.65
C PRO A 57 -2.44 0.40 -3.36
N LYS A 58 -2.47 0.23 -4.69
CA LYS A 58 -1.26 0.31 -5.55
C LYS A 58 -0.52 1.64 -5.37
N LEU A 59 -1.26 2.74 -5.20
CA LEU A 59 -0.71 4.07 -4.95
C LEU A 59 0.05 4.13 -3.62
N ALA A 60 -0.52 3.53 -2.56
CA ALA A 60 0.14 3.46 -1.26
C ALA A 60 1.39 2.56 -1.31
N LEU A 61 1.36 1.47 -2.07
CA LEU A 61 2.54 0.62 -2.29
C LEU A 61 3.66 1.38 -3.00
N ALA A 62 3.35 2.17 -4.04
CA ALA A 62 4.34 3.02 -4.71
C ALA A 62 4.96 4.04 -3.73
N LEU A 63 4.16 4.60 -2.83
CA LEU A 63 4.63 5.54 -1.81
C LEU A 63 5.58 4.86 -0.81
N ILE A 64 5.27 3.65 -0.37
CA ILE A 64 6.13 2.84 0.51
C ILE A 64 7.48 2.57 -0.15
N MET A 65 7.50 2.17 -1.43
CA MET A 65 8.74 1.97 -2.19
C MET A 65 9.56 3.26 -2.29
N THR A 66 8.90 4.39 -2.51
CA THR A 66 9.53 5.71 -2.57
C THR A 66 10.15 6.12 -1.21
N ALA A 67 9.46 5.81 -0.11
CA ALA A 67 9.98 6.08 1.24
C ALA A 67 11.20 5.20 1.56
N ILE A 68 11.22 3.95 1.07
CA ILE A 68 12.39 3.06 1.18
C ILE A 68 13.58 3.66 0.42
N ASP A 69 13.40 4.15 -0.81
CA ASP A 69 14.47 4.83 -1.55
C ASP A 69 14.99 6.07 -0.82
N CYS A 70 14.11 6.88 -0.25
CA CYS A 70 14.51 8.02 0.57
C CYS A 70 15.37 7.59 1.77
N ALA A 71 15.00 6.50 2.44
CA ALA A 71 15.77 5.95 3.55
C ALA A 71 17.12 5.36 3.10
N ILE A 72 17.22 4.83 1.88
CA ILE A 72 18.48 4.36 1.29
C ILE A 72 19.38 5.56 0.98
N ASP A 73 18.83 6.63 0.42
CA ASP A 73 19.58 7.85 0.08
C ASP A 73 20.22 8.49 1.32
N GLU A 74 19.58 8.38 2.50
CA GLU A 74 20.18 8.83 3.77
C GLU A 74 21.57 8.21 4.02
N TRP A 75 21.83 7.03 3.48
CA TRP A 75 23.07 6.29 3.67
C TRP A 75 24.01 6.32 2.46
N HIS A 76 23.71 7.09 1.42
CA HIS A 76 24.44 7.04 0.14
C HIS A 76 25.96 7.27 0.28
N THR A 77 26.40 8.04 1.27
CA THR A 77 27.83 8.33 1.52
C THR A 77 28.54 7.32 2.43
N GLY A 78 27.85 6.25 2.84
CA GLY A 78 28.30 5.32 3.87
C GLY A 78 28.18 5.87 5.31
N LYS A 79 27.71 7.10 5.47
CA LYS A 79 27.33 7.72 6.75
C LYS A 79 25.89 8.22 6.63
N ARG A 80 25.10 8.09 7.72
CA ARG A 80 23.73 8.59 7.73
C ARG A 80 23.70 10.11 7.68
N GLY A 81 23.27 10.66 6.55
CA GLY A 81 22.80 12.03 6.39
C GLY A 81 21.31 12.13 6.66
N ARG A 82 20.84 13.29 7.09
CA ARG A 82 19.40 13.56 7.21
C ARG A 82 18.87 13.97 5.84
N ILE A 83 17.99 13.18 5.26
CA ILE A 83 17.25 13.55 4.05
C ILE A 83 15.79 13.73 4.43
N THR A 84 15.17 14.79 3.91
CA THR A 84 13.76 15.04 4.18
C THR A 84 12.92 14.41 3.08
N PHE A 85 12.08 13.45 3.46
CA PHE A 85 11.07 12.93 2.55
C PHE A 85 10.07 14.04 2.20
N SER A 86 10.05 14.44 0.94
CA SER A 86 9.20 15.54 0.46
C SER A 86 8.71 15.25 -0.94
N GLU A 87 7.50 15.73 -1.25
CA GLU A 87 6.90 15.56 -2.57
C GLU A 87 7.79 16.16 -3.67
N THR A 88 8.35 17.36 -3.45
CA THR A 88 9.21 18.01 -4.45
C THR A 88 10.42 17.17 -4.82
N ALA A 89 11.07 16.52 -3.85
CA ALA A 89 12.26 15.71 -4.10
C ALA A 89 11.92 14.33 -4.68
N TYR A 90 10.88 13.67 -4.16
CA TYR A 90 10.61 12.26 -4.44
C TYR A 90 9.43 12.01 -5.40
N ARG A 91 8.72 13.04 -5.87
CA ARG A 91 7.67 12.88 -6.91
C ARG A 91 8.17 12.12 -8.14
N PRO A 92 9.38 12.37 -8.69
CA PRO A 92 9.86 11.60 -9.85
C PRO A 92 10.01 10.11 -9.54
N VAL A 93 10.60 9.77 -8.37
CA VAL A 93 10.79 8.40 -7.91
C VAL A 93 9.45 7.68 -7.73
N TYR A 94 8.49 8.36 -7.09
CA TYR A 94 7.13 7.85 -6.92
C TYR A 94 6.45 7.53 -8.27
N LYS A 95 6.57 8.43 -9.25
CA LYS A 95 6.01 8.20 -10.59
C LYS A 95 6.63 6.99 -11.27
N THR A 96 7.95 6.82 -11.15
CA THR A 96 8.65 5.64 -11.68
C THR A 96 8.11 4.36 -11.06
N TYR A 97 7.99 4.28 -9.72
CA TYR A 97 7.42 3.10 -9.06
C TYR A 97 5.98 2.83 -9.47
N LEU A 98 5.18 3.87 -9.68
CA LEU A 98 3.81 3.71 -10.13
C LEU A 98 3.74 3.16 -11.56
N GLU A 99 4.60 3.65 -12.46
CA GLU A 99 4.74 3.12 -13.82
C GLU A 99 5.20 1.66 -13.82
N ASP A 100 6.16 1.30 -12.97
CA ASP A 100 6.65 -0.06 -12.85
C ASP A 100 5.60 -1.01 -12.26
N LEU A 101 4.80 -0.56 -11.28
CA LEU A 101 3.65 -1.32 -10.76
C LEU A 101 2.56 -1.50 -11.82
N ASN A 102 2.33 -0.50 -12.68
CA ASN A 102 1.40 -0.65 -13.82
C ASN A 102 1.92 -1.68 -14.82
N ARG A 103 3.22 -1.69 -15.13
CA ARG A 103 3.83 -2.71 -16.00
C ARG A 103 3.73 -4.10 -15.38
N PHE A 104 4.04 -4.22 -14.09
CA PHE A 104 3.93 -5.47 -13.34
C PHE A 104 2.50 -6.02 -13.32
N GLU A 105 1.49 -5.15 -13.18
CA GLU A 105 0.08 -5.51 -13.30
C GLU A 105 -0.25 -6.11 -14.67
N LEU A 106 0.22 -5.46 -15.75
CA LEU A 106 -0.01 -5.92 -17.11
C LEU A 106 0.66 -7.28 -17.38
N GLU A 107 1.92 -7.45 -16.99
CA GLU A 107 2.66 -8.71 -17.17
C GLU A 107 2.06 -9.86 -16.34
N GLY A 108 1.55 -9.55 -15.15
CA GLY A 108 0.94 -10.52 -14.23
C GLY A 108 -0.57 -10.70 -14.39
N LEU A 109 -1.20 -10.03 -15.36
CA LEU A 109 -2.66 -9.87 -15.44
C LEU A 109 -3.39 -11.21 -15.51
N GLN A 110 -2.90 -12.14 -16.35
CA GLN A 110 -3.48 -13.48 -16.53
C GLN A 110 -3.58 -14.29 -15.23
N HIS A 111 -2.76 -13.97 -14.22
CA HIS A 111 -2.73 -14.65 -12.94
C HIS A 111 -3.21 -13.77 -11.77
N ASN A 112 -3.62 -12.53 -12.06
CA ASN A 112 -3.95 -11.49 -11.08
C ASN A 112 -2.89 -11.37 -9.97
N ILE A 113 -1.61 -11.33 -10.36
CA ILE A 113 -0.50 -11.37 -9.39
C ILE A 113 -0.53 -10.15 -8.48
N LEU A 114 -0.71 -8.94 -9.04
CA LEU A 114 -0.74 -7.71 -8.24
C LEU A 114 -1.94 -7.70 -7.28
N GLY A 115 -3.14 -8.07 -7.73
CA GLY A 115 -4.30 -8.15 -6.86
C GLY A 115 -4.11 -9.15 -5.71
N LYS A 116 -3.52 -10.32 -5.97
CA LYS A 116 -3.17 -11.29 -4.92
C LYS A 116 -2.14 -10.75 -3.93
N LEU A 117 -1.15 -10.01 -4.43
CA LEU A 117 -0.13 -9.37 -3.61
C LEU A 117 -0.75 -8.30 -2.70
N GLN A 118 -1.58 -7.41 -3.24
CA GLN A 118 -2.27 -6.36 -2.50
C GLN A 118 -3.22 -6.94 -1.44
N ALA A 119 -3.95 -8.01 -1.77
CA ALA A 119 -4.81 -8.73 -0.82
C ALA A 119 -4.00 -9.40 0.30
N ARG A 120 -2.84 -9.99 -0.03
CA ARG A 120 -1.91 -10.53 0.98
C ARG A 120 -1.40 -9.43 1.90
N MET A 121 -0.87 -8.32 1.36
CA MET A 121 -0.34 -7.21 2.14
C MET A 121 -1.38 -6.65 3.13
N TYR A 122 -2.62 -6.49 2.66
CA TYR A 122 -3.72 -6.02 3.49
C TYR A 122 -4.06 -6.99 4.61
N ARG A 123 -4.22 -8.29 4.29
CA ARG A 123 -4.51 -9.32 5.30
C ARG A 123 -3.40 -9.42 6.35
N ASP A 124 -2.15 -9.45 5.92
CA ASP A 124 -0.99 -9.54 6.81
C ASP A 124 -0.90 -8.28 7.70
N GLY A 125 -1.32 -7.12 7.19
CA GLY A 125 -1.48 -5.88 7.97
C GLY A 125 -2.57 -5.97 9.03
N LEU A 126 -3.75 -6.48 8.69
CA LEU A 126 -4.83 -6.71 9.67
C LEU A 126 -4.40 -7.68 10.78
N GLU A 127 -3.71 -8.77 10.42
CA GLU A 127 -3.16 -9.72 11.40
C GLU A 127 -2.18 -9.02 12.36
N HIS A 128 -1.33 -8.12 11.84
CA HIS A 128 -0.42 -7.33 12.67
C HIS A 128 -1.16 -6.42 13.66
N ALA A 129 -2.22 -5.74 13.22
CA ALA A 129 -3.08 -4.91 14.08
C ALA A 129 -4.00 -5.74 15.03
N GLY A 130 -3.90 -7.07 14.99
CA GLY A 130 -4.74 -7.96 15.79
C GLY A 130 -6.22 -7.91 15.40
N VAL A 131 -6.52 -7.64 14.13
CA VAL A 131 -7.87 -7.61 13.55
C VAL A 131 -8.09 -8.88 12.73
N GLN A 132 -9.19 -9.59 13.00
CA GLN A 132 -9.56 -10.74 12.17
C GLN A 132 -10.03 -10.26 10.80
N TYR A 133 -9.46 -10.83 9.73
CA TYR A 133 -9.96 -10.60 8.38
C TYR A 133 -11.36 -11.23 8.23
N GLN A 134 -12.34 -10.38 7.95
CA GLN A 134 -13.68 -10.78 7.54
C GLN A 134 -13.88 -10.27 6.11
N PRO A 135 -14.23 -11.12 5.13
CA PRO A 135 -14.47 -10.65 3.77
C PRO A 135 -15.62 -9.63 3.78
N VAL A 136 -15.43 -8.48 3.13
CA VAL A 136 -16.50 -7.47 2.99
C VAL A 136 -17.70 -8.15 2.33
N THR A 137 -18.80 -8.23 3.06
CA THR A 137 -20.09 -8.57 2.47
C THR A 137 -20.54 -7.31 1.76
N SER A 138 -20.44 -7.25 0.43
CA SER A 138 -20.99 -6.13 -0.30
C SER A 138 -22.49 -6.08 -0.02
N VAL A 139 -22.91 -5.11 0.79
CA VAL A 139 -24.33 -4.80 0.97
C VAL A 139 -24.77 -4.08 -0.30
N SER A 140 -24.97 -4.87 -1.36
CA SER A 140 -25.54 -4.37 -2.60
C SER A 140 -27.00 -4.05 -2.31
N MET A 141 -27.37 -2.77 -2.41
CA MET A 141 -28.76 -2.36 -2.35
C MET A 141 -29.53 -3.05 -3.47
N SER A 142 -30.73 -3.54 -3.17
CA SER A 142 -31.59 -4.11 -4.20
C SER A 142 -31.91 -3.05 -5.26
N LYS A 143 -32.20 -3.48 -6.49
CA LYS A 143 -32.61 -2.57 -7.57
C LYS A 143 -33.80 -1.69 -7.18
N GLU A 144 -34.69 -2.22 -6.33
CA GLU A 144 -35.86 -1.50 -5.82
C GLU A 144 -35.48 -0.35 -4.89
N VAL A 145 -34.54 -0.57 -3.97
CA VAL A 145 -34.07 0.49 -3.05
C VAL A 145 -33.40 1.63 -3.83
N LEU A 146 -32.61 1.29 -4.85
CA LEU A 146 -32.01 2.29 -5.74
C LEU A 146 -33.06 3.04 -6.57
N ALA A 147 -34.06 2.34 -7.10
CA ALA A 147 -35.14 2.96 -7.87
C ALA A 147 -35.98 3.93 -7.02
N ASN A 148 -36.24 3.57 -5.76
CA ASN A 148 -36.98 4.42 -4.82
C ASN A 148 -36.20 5.71 -4.49
N GLY A 149 -34.90 5.61 -4.20
CA GLY A 149 -34.08 6.79 -3.93
C GLY A 149 -33.99 7.73 -5.13
N VAL A 150 -33.95 7.20 -6.36
CA VAL A 150 -34.02 8.03 -7.58
C VAL A 150 -35.38 8.73 -7.68
N ALA A 151 -36.49 8.03 -7.43
CA ALA A 151 -37.83 8.61 -7.51
C ALA A 151 -38.03 9.74 -6.48
N GLU A 152 -37.55 9.56 -5.25
CA GLU A 152 -37.62 10.57 -4.19
C GLU A 152 -36.89 11.86 -4.58
N LEU A 153 -35.64 11.74 -5.06
CA LEU A 153 -34.83 12.88 -5.49
C LEU A 153 -35.41 13.58 -6.72
N VAL A 154 -35.99 12.83 -7.65
CA VAL A 154 -36.69 13.41 -8.82
C VAL A 154 -37.88 14.25 -8.36
N VAL A 155 -38.63 13.83 -7.33
CA VAL A 155 -39.73 14.63 -6.79
C VAL A 155 -39.21 15.88 -6.05
N GLU A 156 -38.13 15.74 -5.29
CA GLU A 156 -37.52 16.86 -4.56
C GLU A 156 -37.00 17.95 -5.50
N PHE A 157 -36.34 17.59 -6.60
CA PHE A 157 -35.77 18.55 -7.55
C PHE A 157 -36.79 19.17 -8.52
N ASN A 158 -38.02 18.65 -8.58
CA ASN A 158 -39.08 19.14 -9.45
C ASN A 158 -40.20 19.91 -8.70
N ASN A 159 -40.05 20.12 -7.38
CA ASN A 159 -40.87 21.02 -6.57
C ASN A 159 -40.10 22.31 -6.24
#